data_AF-A0A317DXA9-F1
#
_entry.id   AF-A0A317DXA9-F1
#
_cell.length_a   1.000
_cell.length_b   1.000
_cell.length_c   1.000
_cell.angle_alpha   90.00
_cell.angle_beta   90.00
_cell.angle_gamma   90.00
#
_symmetry.space_group_name_H-M   'P 1'
#
loop_
_entity.id
_entity.type
_entity.pdbx_description
1 polymer ?
#
loop_
_entity_poly.entity_id
_entity_poly.type
_entity_poly.pdbx_seq_one_letter_code
_entity_poly.pdbx_strand_id
1 'polypeptide(L)' 'MAKAAGLAMALAGWPPAAAWAATPGDLLLVLGARVALRRALQPAPVSRADYETLKARLDRAD' A
#
# COMPACT_ATOMS: atom_id res chain seq x y z
N MET A 1 10.73 -21.90 -5.44
CA MET A 1 10.20 -21.24 -6.65
C MET A 1 8.67 -21.18 -6.69
N ALA A 2 7.91 -22.27 -6.49
CA ALA A 2 6.44 -22.24 -6.59
C ALA A 2 5.73 -21.20 -5.70
N LYS A 3 6.18 -21.03 -4.45
CA LYS A 3 5.62 -19.99 -3.54
C LYS A 3 5.91 -18.57 -4.01
N ALA A 4 7.08 -18.33 -4.62
CA ALA A 4 7.47 -17.03 -5.14
C ALA A 4 6.64 -16.66 -6.38
N ALA A 5 6.43 -17.63 -7.27
CA ALA A 5 5.56 -17.47 -8.43
C ALA A 5 4.11 -17.20 -8.02
N GLY A 6 3.56 -17.98 -7.07
CA GLY A 6 2.22 -17.74 -6.54
C GLY A 6 2.06 -16.34 -5.95
N LEU A 7 3.07 -15.85 -5.22
CA LEU A 7 3.07 -14.50 -4.65
C LEU A 7 3.13 -13.42 -5.74
N ALA A 8 3.96 -13.59 -6.77
CA ALA A 8 4.07 -12.66 -7.90
C ALA A 8 2.74 -12.56 -8.68
N MET A 9 2.06 -13.69 -8.91
CA MET A 9 0.75 -13.69 -9.57
C MET A 9 -0.31 -13.01 -8.69
N ALA A 10 -0.39 -13.39 -7.40
CA ALA A 10 -1.43 -12.90 -6.50
C ALA A 10 -1.27 -11.42 -6.12
N LEU A 11 -0.04 -10.94 -5.88
CA LEU A 11 0.21 -9.58 -5.40
C LEU A 11 0.47 -8.58 -6.52
N ALA A 12 1.10 -9.04 -7.61
CA ALA A 12 1.58 -8.17 -8.68
C ALA A 12 0.87 -8.42 -10.01
N GLY A 13 -0.02 -9.41 -10.11
CA GLY A 13 -0.76 -9.71 -11.34
C GLY A 13 0.13 -10.20 -12.47
N TRP A 14 1.31 -10.75 -12.16
CA TRP A 14 2.27 -11.16 -13.18
C TRP A 14 1.74 -12.34 -13.99
N PRO A 15 1.98 -12.37 -15.32
CA PRO A 15 1.63 -13.52 -16.12
C PRO A 15 2.44 -14.74 -15.65
N PRO A 16 1.90 -15.97 -15.82
CA PRO A 16 2.51 -17.18 -15.28
C PRO A 16 4.00 -17.33 -15.63
N ALA A 17 4.37 -17.05 -16.87
CA ALA A 17 5.76 -17.14 -17.33
C ALA A 17 6.71 -16.22 -16.54
N ALA A 18 6.31 -14.97 -16.30
CA ALA A 18 7.11 -14.01 -15.53
C ALA A 18 7.15 -14.36 -14.04
N ALA A 19 6.05 -14.87 -13.49
CA ALA A 19 5.98 -15.30 -12.10
C ALA A 19 6.89 -16.50 -11.81
N TRP A 20 6.96 -17.48 -12.71
CA TRP A 20 7.84 -18.64 -12.55
C TRP A 20 9.33 -18.31 -12.70
N ALA A 21 9.66 -17.28 -13.47
CA ALA A 21 11.01 -16.76 -13.60
C ALA A 21 11.44 -15.83 -12.44
N ALA A 22 10.49 -15.45 -11.56
CA ALA A 22 10.73 -14.48 -10.51
C ALA A 22 11.75 -14.98 -9.48
N THR A 23 12.73 -14.15 -9.17
CA THR A 23 13.67 -14.37 -8.07
C THR A 23 13.11 -13.80 -6.76
N PRO A 24 13.62 -14.23 -5.59
CA PRO A 24 13.28 -13.60 -4.32
C PRO A 24 13.59 -12.09 -4.28
N GLY A 25 14.62 -11.62 -4.99
CA GLY A 25 14.98 -10.21 -5.06
C GLY A 25 13.92 -9.36 -5.76
N ASP A 26 13.36 -9.89 -6.86
CA ASP A 26 12.28 -9.22 -7.61
C ASP A 26 11.04 -9.03 -6.74
N LEU A 27 10.71 -10.01 -5.89
CA LEU A 27 9.60 -9.91 -4.95
C LEU A 27 9.82 -8.83 -3.90
N LEU A 28 11.04 -8.69 -3.38
CA LEU A 28 11.37 -7.63 -2.41
C LEU A 28 11.22 -6.24 -3.02
N LEU A 29 11.66 -6.07 -4.27
CA LEU A 29 11.50 -4.81 -5.01
C LEU A 29 10.02 -4.45 -5.18
N VAL A 30 9.19 -5.41 -5.61
CA VAL A 30 7.74 -5.20 -5.78
C VAL A 30 7.06 -4.86 -4.46
N LEU A 31 7.41 -5.57 -3.37
CA LEU A 31 6.88 -5.28 -2.04
C LEU A 31 7.26 -3.87 -1.58
N GLY A 32 8.52 -3.47 -1.76
CA GLY A 32 9.00 -2.12 -1.46
C GLY A 32 8.24 -1.04 -2.24
N ALA A 33 8.08 -1.23 -3.56
CA ALA A 33 7.32 -0.32 -4.41
C ALA A 33 5.86 -0.18 -3.96
N ARG A 34 5.21 -1.29 -3.57
CA ARG A 34 3.82 -1.28 -3.10
C ARG A 34 3.66 -0.55 -1.77
N VAL A 35 4.61 -0.68 -0.85
CA VAL A 35 4.62 0.07 0.42
C VAL A 35 4.83 1.55 0.16
N ALA A 36 5.77 1.92 -0.72
CA ALA A 36 6.01 3.30 -1.10
C ALA A 36 4.77 3.95 -1.73
N LEU A 37 4.12 3.25 -2.67
CA LEU A 37 2.88 3.71 -3.28
C LEU A 37 1.76 3.86 -2.26
N ARG A 38 1.58 2.89 -1.35
CA ARG A 38 0.60 3.01 -0.27
C ARG A 38 0.85 4.26 0.56
N ARG A 39 2.08 4.50 0.98
CA ARG A 39 2.45 5.69 1.76
C ARG A 39 2.18 6.98 1.00
N ALA A 40 2.50 7.02 -0.30
CA ALA A 40 2.24 8.18 -1.15
C ALA A 40 0.74 8.47 -1.32
N LEU A 41 -0.10 7.42 -1.31
CA LEU A 41 -1.56 7.53 -1.41
C LEU A 41 -2.24 7.71 -0.06
N GLN A 42 -1.53 7.61 1.07
CA GLN A 42 -2.16 7.87 2.36
C GLN A 42 -2.45 9.36 2.48
N PRO A 43 -3.69 9.75 2.78
CA PRO A 43 -3.97 11.14 3.10
C PRO A 43 -3.09 11.55 4.27
N ALA A 44 -2.51 12.75 4.18
CA ALA A 44 -1.69 13.27 5.26
C ALA A 44 -2.51 13.24 6.57
N PRO A 45 -1.92 12.76 7.68
CA PRO A 45 -2.62 12.77 8.95
C PRO A 45 -3.02 14.21 9.29
N VAL A 46 -4.31 14.41 9.59
CA VAL A 46 -4.83 15.70 10.04
C VAL A 46 -4.12 16.07 11.34
N SER A 47 -3.64 17.32 11.44
CA SER A 47 -3.00 17.78 12.66
C SER A 47 -3.99 17.73 13.83
N ARG A 48 -3.51 17.52 15.05
CA ARG A 48 -4.38 17.50 16.23
C ARG A 48 -5.19 18.79 16.35
N ALA A 49 -4.58 19.95 16.05
CA ALA A 49 -5.25 21.24 16.11
C ALA A 49 -6.39 21.36 15.07
N ASP A 50 -6.16 20.89 13.84
CA ASP A 50 -7.19 20.89 12.79
C ASP A 50 -8.34 19.94 13.14
N TYR A 51 -8.02 18.77 13.69
CA TYR A 51 -9.01 17.79 14.15
C TYR A 51 -9.92 18.38 15.24
N GLU A 52 -9.34 18.97 16.30
CA GLU A 52 -10.10 19.58 17.40
C GLU A 52 -10.95 20.76 16.90
N THR A 53 -10.44 21.53 15.93
CA THR A 53 -11.19 22.64 15.32
C THR A 53 -12.39 22.14 14.53
N LEU A 54 -12.21 21.09 13.71
CA LEU A 54 -13.31 20.47 12.95
C LEU A 54 -14.34 19.85 13.89
N LYS A 55 -13.90 19.16 14.94
CA LYS A 55 -14.76 18.57 15.97
C LYS A 55 -15.60 19.64 16.66
N ALA A 56 -14.98 20.72 17.13
CA ALA A 56 -15.69 21.81 17.80
C ALA A 56 -16.67 22.58 16.90
N ARG A 57 -16.51 22.51 15.57
CA ARG A 57 -17.50 23.04 14.61
C ARG A 57 -18.68 22.10 14.44
N LEU A 58 -18.42 20.79 14.39
CA LEU A 58 -19.47 19.76 14.30
C LEU A 58 -20.34 19.77 15.55
N ASP A 59 -19.73 19.79 16.74
CA ASP A 59 -20.43 19.81 18.03
C ASP A 59 -21.29 21.08 18.26
N ARG A 60 -21.12 22.13 17.45
CA ARG A 60 -21.93 23.37 17.48
C ARG A 60 -23.01 23.42 16.39
N ALA A 61 -22.95 22.50 15.43
CA ALA A 61 -23.93 22.43 14.35
C ALA A 61 -25.15 21.57 14.73
N ASP A 62 -25.05 20.81 15.83
CA ASP A 62 -26.15 20.14 16.55
C ASP A 62 -26.71 21.03 17.67
#